data_AF-A0A7W3NCG6-F1
#
_entry.id   AF-A0A7W3NCG6-F1
#
_cell.length_a   1.000
_cell.length_b   1.000
_cell.length_c   1.000
_cell.angle_alpha   90.00
_cell.angle_beta   90.00
_cell.angle_gamma   90.00
#
_symmetry.space_group_name_H-M   'P 1'
#
loop_
_entity.id
_entity.type
_entity.pdbx_description
1 polymer ?
#
loop_
_entity_poly.entity_id
_entity_poly.type
_entity_poly.pdbx_seq_one_letter_code
_entity_poly.pdbx_strand_id
1 'polypeptide(L)'
;MTTELHKTPLYDTYQKYGAKTIDFGGWALPVQFSSIKEEHEAVRTKAGLFDVSHMGEILVTGADSLAFLQHTMTNDVSTLVDGKAQYTAMCYEDGGTVDDLLIYKKADQEYLLVVNAANIQKDYEWLVSHKQGDVMLVNQSDETAQLALQGPVAEKVLQTLTNENLSLLKPFTFADDVEVANVKALVSRTGYTGEDGFEIYCSSADASHLWTAILEAGSDEGVLPCGLGARDTLRFEATLALYGQELSKDITPIEARIGFAVKTNKDSFIGKEVLKEQRESGAPRKLVGIEMIDKGIPRHGYEVFADEEQIGFVTTGTQSPTLKKNIGLALLSAEYSELGREVEVQVRKKRLKAKVVSTPFYKRSK
;
A
#
# COMPACT_ATOMS: atom_id res chain seq x y z
N MET A 1 -30.36 7.38 -4.72
CA MET A 1 -29.59 7.83 -5.88
C MET A 1 -28.30 7.04 -5.83
N THR A 2 -28.03 6.18 -6.80
CA THR A 2 -26.72 5.52 -6.92
C THR A 2 -25.72 6.60 -7.31
N THR A 3 -24.80 6.93 -6.41
CA THR A 3 -23.65 7.79 -6.71
C THR A 3 -22.91 7.19 -7.90
N GLU A 4 -22.59 8.02 -8.90
CA GLU A 4 -21.78 7.59 -10.03
C GLU A 4 -20.36 7.29 -9.51
N LEU A 5 -19.83 6.11 -9.86
CA LEU A 5 -18.49 5.71 -9.44
C LEU A 5 -17.43 6.48 -10.23
N HIS A 6 -16.37 6.89 -9.55
CA HIS A 6 -15.16 7.41 -10.18
C HIS A 6 -14.52 6.36 -11.08
N LYS A 7 -13.84 6.80 -12.15
CA LYS A 7 -13.25 5.94 -13.17
C LYS A 7 -11.81 6.38 -13.40
N THR A 8 -10.89 5.43 -13.46
CA THR A 8 -9.51 5.72 -13.86
C THR A 8 -9.44 5.98 -15.37
N PRO A 9 -8.35 6.56 -15.88
CA PRO A 9 -8.14 6.72 -17.32
C PRO A 9 -8.10 5.38 -18.10
N LEU A 10 -7.95 4.25 -17.41
CA LEU A 10 -7.96 2.91 -18.00
C LEU A 10 -9.33 2.23 -18.01
N TYR A 11 -10.37 2.86 -17.46
CA TYR A 11 -11.68 2.23 -17.28
C TYR A 11 -12.23 1.60 -18.57
N ASP A 12 -12.19 2.34 -19.68
CA ASP A 12 -12.67 1.83 -20.98
C ASP A 12 -11.73 0.76 -21.57
N THR A 13 -10.45 0.78 -21.20
CA THR A 13 -9.46 -0.20 -21.64
C THR A 13 -9.65 -1.57 -21.00
N TYR A 14 -10.22 -1.61 -19.78
CA TYR A 14 -10.49 -2.86 -19.07
C TYR A 14 -11.32 -3.88 -19.88
N GLN A 15 -12.27 -3.41 -20.69
CA GLN A 15 -13.15 -4.27 -21.48
C GLN A 15 -12.36 -5.18 -22.45
N LYS A 16 -11.24 -4.68 -22.98
CA LYS A 16 -10.37 -5.44 -23.90
C LYS A 16 -9.73 -6.65 -23.23
N TYR A 17 -9.61 -6.64 -21.91
CA TYR A 17 -8.93 -7.65 -21.11
C TYR A 17 -9.90 -8.48 -20.24
N GLY A 18 -11.22 -8.35 -20.44
CA GLY A 18 -12.23 -9.16 -19.77
C GLY A 18 -12.44 -8.84 -18.29
N ALA A 19 -12.14 -7.62 -17.86
CA ALA A 19 -12.21 -7.24 -16.46
C ALA A 19 -13.61 -7.37 -15.84
N LYS A 20 -13.65 -7.74 -14.57
CA LYS A 20 -14.84 -7.63 -13.72
C LYS A 20 -14.65 -6.47 -12.75
N THR A 21 -15.45 -5.43 -12.91
CA THR A 21 -15.37 -4.23 -12.06
C THR A 21 -16.27 -4.34 -10.83
N ILE A 22 -15.85 -3.72 -9.73
CA ILE A 22 -16.61 -3.58 -8.48
C ILE A 22 -16.56 -2.12 -8.02
N ASP A 23 -17.43 -1.76 -7.08
CA ASP A 23 -17.26 -0.55 -6.28
C ASP A 23 -16.17 -0.81 -5.22
N PHE A 24 -15.04 -0.11 -5.37
CA PHE A 24 -13.97 -0.08 -4.40
C PHE A 24 -13.75 1.35 -3.94
N GLY A 25 -14.32 1.69 -2.78
CA GLY A 25 -14.15 3.02 -2.18
C GLY A 25 -14.68 4.16 -3.06
N GLY A 26 -15.74 3.93 -3.84
CA GLY A 26 -16.29 4.92 -4.76
C GLY A 26 -15.69 4.88 -6.17
N TRP A 27 -14.74 3.98 -6.45
CA TRP A 27 -14.14 3.78 -7.77
C TRP A 27 -14.61 2.49 -8.43
N ALA A 28 -14.81 2.54 -9.75
CA ALA A 28 -15.13 1.38 -10.57
C ALA A 28 -13.85 0.67 -11.03
N LEU A 29 -13.32 -0.22 -10.21
CA LEU A 29 -12.02 -0.87 -10.43
C LEU A 29 -12.13 -2.37 -10.66
N PRO A 30 -11.19 -2.98 -11.42
CA PRO A 30 -11.22 -4.39 -11.73
C PRO A 30 -10.85 -5.22 -10.48
N VAL A 31 -11.77 -6.05 -9.98
CA VAL A 31 -11.45 -7.02 -8.92
C VAL A 31 -10.58 -8.15 -9.47
N GLN A 32 -10.76 -8.49 -10.75
CA GLN A 32 -10.00 -9.49 -11.49
C GLN A 32 -10.19 -9.30 -13.00
N PHE A 33 -9.24 -9.82 -13.79
CA PHE A 33 -9.31 -9.97 -15.24
C PHE A 33 -9.50 -11.43 -15.65
N SER A 34 -8.78 -12.37 -15.02
CA SER A 34 -8.96 -13.82 -15.22
C SER A 34 -9.49 -14.48 -13.95
N SER A 35 -8.62 -14.76 -12.99
CA SER A 35 -8.96 -15.21 -11.65
C SER A 35 -7.97 -14.66 -10.63
N ILE A 36 -8.44 -14.35 -9.41
CA ILE A 36 -7.57 -13.83 -8.33
C ILE A 36 -6.37 -14.74 -8.09
N LYS A 37 -6.57 -16.06 -8.17
CA LYS A 37 -5.51 -17.03 -7.93
C LYS A 37 -4.47 -17.05 -9.06
N GLU A 38 -4.91 -16.98 -10.32
CA GLU A 38 -4.02 -16.97 -11.48
C GLU A 38 -3.21 -15.66 -11.54
N GLU A 39 -3.87 -14.53 -11.31
CA GLU A 39 -3.23 -13.21 -11.23
C GLU A 39 -2.21 -13.14 -10.08
N HIS A 40 -2.57 -13.66 -8.90
CA HIS A 40 -1.65 -13.78 -7.77
C HIS A 40 -0.41 -14.63 -8.13
N GLU A 41 -0.63 -15.79 -8.73
CA GLU A 41 0.46 -16.69 -9.14
C GLU A 41 1.35 -16.03 -10.20
N ALA A 42 0.77 -15.27 -11.12
CA ALA A 42 1.52 -14.54 -12.13
C ALA A 42 2.46 -13.52 -11.50
N VAL A 43 2.03 -12.77 -10.48
CA VAL A 43 2.95 -11.88 -9.75
C VAL A 43 4.04 -12.65 -9.01
N ARG A 44 3.71 -13.76 -8.36
CA ARG A 44 4.69 -14.57 -7.60
C ARG A 44 5.75 -15.24 -8.48
N THR A 45 5.39 -15.62 -9.71
CA THR A 45 6.25 -16.46 -10.56
C THR A 45 6.74 -15.78 -11.83
N LYS A 46 6.07 -14.70 -12.25
CA LYS A 46 6.31 -13.96 -13.51
C LYS A 46 6.19 -12.46 -13.24
N ALA A 47 5.19 -11.77 -13.79
CA ALA A 47 4.78 -10.45 -13.36
C ALA A 47 3.28 -10.22 -13.60
N GLY A 48 2.71 -9.28 -12.85
CA GLY A 48 1.36 -8.76 -13.03
C GLY A 48 1.38 -7.25 -13.17
N LEU A 49 0.53 -6.72 -14.05
CA LEU A 49 0.33 -5.29 -14.24
C LEU A 49 -0.98 -4.84 -13.58
N PHE A 50 -0.91 -3.88 -12.68
CA PHE A 50 -2.05 -3.34 -11.95
C PHE A 50 -2.32 -1.90 -12.36
N ASP A 51 -3.61 -1.57 -12.50
CA ASP A 51 -4.03 -0.17 -12.53
C ASP A 51 -4.21 0.30 -11.09
N VAL A 52 -3.37 1.26 -10.69
CA VAL A 52 -3.41 1.89 -9.38
C VAL A 52 -3.65 3.41 -9.48
N SER A 53 -4.16 3.88 -10.62
CA SER A 53 -4.49 5.31 -10.88
C SER A 53 -5.66 5.86 -10.06
N HIS A 54 -6.14 5.10 -9.07
CA HIS A 54 -7.09 5.57 -8.07
C HIS A 54 -6.37 6.19 -6.86
N MET A 55 -5.06 5.93 -6.69
CA MET A 55 -4.22 6.60 -5.69
C MET A 55 -4.21 8.11 -5.95
N GLY A 56 -3.87 8.88 -4.91
CA GLY A 56 -3.79 10.32 -5.04
C GLY A 56 -2.36 10.84 -5.08
N GLU A 57 -2.15 11.88 -5.88
CA GLU A 57 -0.88 12.55 -6.05
C GLU A 57 -0.97 14.00 -5.58
N ILE A 58 -0.17 14.37 -4.59
CA ILE A 58 -0.12 15.74 -4.06
C ILE A 58 1.31 16.24 -4.17
N LEU A 59 1.51 17.26 -5.02
CA LEU A 59 2.77 17.96 -5.15
C LEU A 59 2.90 18.99 -4.01
N VAL A 60 4.05 18.97 -3.34
CA VAL A 60 4.42 19.89 -2.26
C VAL A 60 5.67 20.64 -2.65
N THR A 61 5.59 21.96 -2.78
CA THR A 61 6.73 22.81 -3.12
C THR A 61 6.91 23.99 -2.16
N GLY A 62 8.05 24.69 -2.24
CA GLY A 62 8.29 25.95 -1.54
C GLY A 62 9.39 25.86 -0.48
N ALA A 63 9.89 27.03 -0.04
CA ALA A 63 11.08 27.11 0.82
C ALA A 63 10.91 26.39 2.17
N ASP A 64 9.69 26.33 2.70
CA ASP A 64 9.38 25.70 3.98
C ASP A 64 8.84 24.26 3.84
N SER A 65 8.84 23.70 2.63
CA SER A 65 8.29 22.36 2.33
C SER A 65 8.90 21.24 3.18
N LEU A 66 10.22 21.24 3.37
CA LEU A 66 10.88 20.24 4.23
C LEU A 66 10.43 20.37 5.70
N ALA A 67 10.39 21.59 6.24
CA ALA A 67 9.97 21.81 7.63
C ALA A 67 8.50 21.39 7.84
N PHE A 68 7.64 21.74 6.90
CA PHE A 68 6.24 21.33 6.87
C PHE A 68 6.06 19.80 6.82
N LEU A 69 6.78 19.12 5.93
CA LEU A 69 6.75 17.66 5.83
C LEU A 69 7.37 17.00 7.07
N GLN A 70 8.42 17.58 7.66
CA GLN A 70 8.95 17.11 8.94
C GLN A 70 7.92 17.21 10.07
N HIS A 71 7.05 18.22 10.06
CA HIS A 71 6.01 18.37 11.08
C HIS A 71 4.84 17.41 10.90
N THR A 72 4.41 17.17 9.66
CA THR A 72 3.20 16.37 9.35
C THR A 72 3.46 14.87 9.24
N MET A 73 4.71 14.47 8.99
CA MET A 73 5.08 13.08 8.73
C MET A 73 5.80 12.45 9.92
N THR A 74 5.57 11.15 10.13
CA THR A 74 6.24 10.40 11.21
C THR A 74 7.69 10.01 10.86
N ASN A 75 8.03 9.84 9.57
CA ASN A 75 9.38 9.52 9.13
C ASN A 75 10.27 10.77 8.99
N ASP A 76 11.59 10.58 8.90
CA ASP A 76 12.56 11.68 8.78
C ASP A 76 12.84 12.03 7.32
N VAL A 77 12.03 12.96 6.81
CA VAL A 77 12.07 13.51 5.45
C VAL A 77 13.41 14.20 5.15
N SER A 78 14.13 14.67 6.16
CA SER A 78 15.44 15.33 5.96
C SER A 78 16.53 14.37 5.47
N THR A 79 16.31 13.05 5.60
CA THR A 79 17.23 12.02 5.12
C THR A 79 17.04 11.67 3.64
N LEU A 80 15.95 12.15 3.02
CA LEU A 80 15.73 11.99 1.60
C LEU A 80 16.73 12.84 0.80
N VAL A 81 17.18 12.27 -0.30
CA VAL A 81 17.91 12.98 -1.36
C VAL A 81 17.14 12.82 -2.67
N ASP A 82 17.45 13.67 -3.64
CA ASP A 82 16.78 13.66 -4.94
C ASP A 82 16.82 12.26 -5.58
N GLY A 83 15.69 11.85 -6.18
CA GLY A 83 15.53 10.52 -6.76
C GLY A 83 15.28 9.40 -5.73
N LYS A 84 15.02 9.72 -4.46
CA LYS A 84 14.60 8.75 -3.44
C LYS A 84 13.17 8.96 -2.98
N ALA A 85 12.52 7.84 -2.69
CA ALA A 85 11.25 7.77 -2.02
C ALA A 85 11.40 7.24 -0.59
N GLN A 86 10.40 7.49 0.26
CA GLN A 86 10.27 6.83 1.55
C GLN A 86 8.82 6.58 1.91
N TYR A 87 8.57 5.49 2.63
CA TYR A 87 7.30 5.23 3.28
C TYR A 87 7.19 5.94 4.63
N THR A 88 6.02 6.51 4.91
CA THR A 88 5.72 7.23 6.16
C THR A 88 4.25 7.09 6.52
N ALA A 89 3.90 7.48 7.74
CA ALA A 89 2.53 7.77 8.13
C ALA A 89 2.34 9.25 8.46
N MET A 90 1.14 9.77 8.26
CA MET A 90 0.61 10.97 8.91
C MET A 90 -0.25 10.54 10.11
N CYS A 91 -0.18 11.28 11.21
CA CYS A 91 -0.93 10.97 12.43
C CYS A 91 -1.73 12.17 12.93
N TYR A 92 -2.77 11.86 13.70
CA TYR A 92 -3.45 12.81 14.58
C TYR A 92 -2.63 13.01 15.87
N GLU A 93 -3.00 14.01 16.66
CA GLU A 93 -2.36 14.33 17.95
C GLU A 93 -2.39 13.15 18.95
N ASP A 94 -3.41 12.30 18.88
CA ASP A 94 -3.55 11.09 19.70
C ASP A 94 -2.74 9.89 19.17
N GLY A 95 -1.97 10.06 18.09
CA GLY A 95 -1.15 9.02 17.47
C GLY A 95 -1.90 8.11 16.49
N GLY A 96 -3.22 8.23 16.39
CA GLY A 96 -4.04 7.56 15.37
C GLY A 96 -3.58 7.92 13.96
N THR A 97 -3.74 7.01 13.00
CA THR A 97 -3.23 7.20 11.64
C THR A 97 -4.22 7.99 10.78
N VAL A 98 -3.76 9.13 10.25
CA VAL A 98 -4.48 9.89 9.22
C VAL A 98 -4.39 9.12 7.91
N ASP A 99 -3.18 8.82 7.43
CA ASP A 99 -2.94 7.92 6.29
C ASP A 99 -1.50 7.39 6.33
N ASP A 100 -1.23 6.33 5.58
CA ASP A 100 0.11 5.94 5.17
C ASP A 100 0.36 6.27 3.70
N LEU A 101 1.59 6.68 3.37
CA LEU A 101 1.91 7.19 2.05
C LEU A 101 3.40 7.07 1.70
N LEU A 102 3.70 7.27 0.42
CA LEU A 102 5.07 7.46 -0.07
C LEU A 102 5.36 8.94 -0.31
N ILE A 103 6.56 9.38 0.08
CA ILE A 103 7.11 10.70 -0.26
C ILE A 103 8.26 10.51 -1.22
N TYR A 104 8.20 11.17 -2.38
CA TYR A 104 9.24 11.22 -3.39
C TYR A 104 9.92 12.58 -3.32
N LYS A 105 11.24 12.63 -3.10
CA LYS A 105 12.01 13.87 -3.20
C LYS A 105 12.46 14.06 -4.64
N LYS A 106 11.75 14.93 -5.37
CA LYS A 106 12.00 15.20 -6.80
C LYS A 106 13.20 16.12 -6.99
N ALA A 107 13.24 17.21 -6.24
CA ALA A 107 14.33 18.18 -6.23
C ALA A 107 14.44 18.85 -4.85
N ASP A 108 15.31 19.86 -4.73
CA ASP A 108 15.21 20.78 -3.60
C ASP A 108 13.86 21.47 -3.59
N GLN A 109 13.22 21.51 -2.41
CA GLN A 109 11.91 22.13 -2.21
C GLN A 109 10.78 21.59 -3.11
N GLU A 110 10.90 20.36 -3.62
CA GLU A 110 9.89 19.71 -4.45
C GLU A 110 9.72 18.24 -4.08
N TYR A 111 8.51 17.90 -3.61
CA TYR A 111 8.15 16.57 -3.14
C TYR A 111 6.83 16.13 -3.75
N LEU A 112 6.71 14.86 -4.11
CA LEU A 112 5.45 14.24 -4.52
C LEU A 112 4.99 13.27 -3.43
N LEU A 113 3.77 13.44 -2.94
CA LEU A 113 3.11 12.54 -2.02
C LEU A 113 2.17 11.62 -2.79
N VAL A 114 2.24 10.32 -2.53
CA VAL A 114 1.33 9.31 -3.10
C VAL A 114 0.49 8.70 -1.97
N VAL A 115 -0.78 9.09 -1.90
CA VAL A 115 -1.72 8.81 -0.79
C VAL A 115 -2.82 7.81 -1.19
N ASN A 116 -3.50 7.21 -0.22
CA ASN A 116 -4.55 6.23 -0.51
C ASN A 116 -5.79 6.87 -1.15
N ALA A 117 -6.38 6.18 -2.13
CA ALA A 117 -7.55 6.61 -2.90
C ALA A 117 -8.74 7.10 -2.05
N ALA A 118 -9.07 6.36 -1.00
CA ALA A 118 -10.20 6.69 -0.12
C ALA A 118 -9.93 7.94 0.75
N ASN A 119 -8.68 8.38 0.82
CA ASN A 119 -8.22 9.43 1.72
C ASN A 119 -7.79 10.71 1.00
N ILE A 120 -7.74 10.76 -0.34
CA ILE A 120 -7.23 11.91 -1.11
C ILE A 120 -7.77 13.25 -0.58
N GLN A 121 -9.09 13.38 -0.47
CA GLN A 121 -9.72 14.61 -0.01
C GLN A 121 -9.37 14.93 1.46
N LYS A 122 -9.47 13.92 2.33
CA LYS A 122 -9.17 14.05 3.76
C LYS A 122 -7.71 14.45 4.00
N ASP A 123 -6.80 13.84 3.27
CA ASP A 123 -5.36 14.07 3.37
C ASP A 123 -4.97 15.42 2.82
N TYR A 124 -5.54 15.83 1.69
CA TYR A 124 -5.33 17.16 1.15
C TYR A 124 -5.83 18.24 2.11
N GLU A 125 -7.03 18.09 2.66
CA GLU A 125 -7.59 19.00 3.68
C GLU A 125 -6.73 19.03 4.95
N TRP A 126 -6.26 17.87 5.41
CA TRP A 126 -5.37 17.76 6.57
C TRP A 126 -4.04 18.48 6.33
N LEU A 127 -3.41 18.30 5.17
CA LEU A 127 -2.18 18.99 4.81
C LEU A 127 -2.38 20.50 4.70
N VAL A 128 -3.50 20.93 4.09
CA VAL A 128 -3.86 22.35 3.99
C VAL A 128 -4.07 22.97 5.38
N SER A 129 -4.73 22.28 6.31
CA SER A 129 -4.99 22.82 7.65
C SER A 129 -3.73 22.97 8.51
N HIS A 130 -2.68 22.20 8.22
CA HIS A 130 -1.39 22.25 8.94
C HIS A 130 -0.31 23.03 8.18
N LYS A 131 -0.64 23.57 7.00
CA LYS A 131 0.28 24.33 6.17
C LYS A 131 0.76 25.59 6.90
N GLN A 132 2.07 25.76 7.01
CA GLN A 132 2.71 26.93 7.58
C GLN A 132 3.90 27.34 6.71
N GLY A 133 4.16 28.66 6.60
CA GLY A 133 5.27 29.19 5.81
C GLY A 133 5.02 29.17 4.30
N ASP A 134 6.11 29.29 3.54
CA ASP A 134 6.14 29.22 2.08
C ASP A 134 6.07 27.76 1.61
N VAL A 135 4.84 27.27 1.50
CA VAL A 135 4.50 25.95 0.97
C VAL A 135 3.40 26.11 -0.08
N MET A 136 3.45 25.33 -1.16
CA MET A 136 2.35 25.17 -2.11
C MET A 136 1.97 23.69 -2.13
N LEU A 137 0.66 23.43 -2.14
CA LEU A 137 0.08 22.10 -2.25
C LEU A 137 -0.76 22.09 -3.53
N VAL A 138 -0.51 21.14 -4.42
CA VAL A 138 -1.29 20.95 -5.65
C VAL A 138 -1.71 19.49 -5.73
N ASN A 139 -3.01 19.24 -5.75
CA ASN A 139 -3.54 17.91 -6.02
C ASN A 139 -3.48 17.65 -7.54
N GLN A 140 -2.70 16.66 -7.95
CA GLN A 140 -2.47 16.26 -9.34
C GLN A 140 -3.11 14.90 -9.67
N SER A 141 -3.98 14.37 -8.80
CA SER A 141 -4.55 13.02 -8.92
C SER A 141 -5.34 12.82 -10.22
N ASP A 142 -6.11 13.81 -10.67
CA ASP A 142 -6.91 13.69 -11.91
C ASP A 142 -6.03 13.70 -13.18
N GLU A 143 -4.85 14.30 -13.10
CA GLU A 143 -3.91 14.48 -14.21
C GLU A 143 -2.88 13.33 -14.31
N THR A 144 -2.79 12.51 -13.27
CA THR A 144 -1.78 11.45 -13.14
C THR A 144 -2.43 10.07 -13.18
N ALA A 145 -1.88 9.19 -14.00
CA ALA A 145 -2.15 7.77 -13.94
C ALA A 145 -0.95 7.02 -13.35
N GLN A 146 -1.24 5.96 -12.60
CA GLN A 146 -0.25 5.14 -11.93
C GLN A 146 -0.45 3.66 -12.29
N LEU A 147 0.59 3.04 -12.86
CA LEU A 147 0.64 1.61 -13.18
C LEU A 147 1.66 0.91 -12.31
N ALA A 148 1.37 -0.29 -11.82
CA ALA A 148 2.34 -1.09 -11.07
C ALA A 148 2.63 -2.40 -11.79
N LEU A 149 3.87 -2.58 -12.26
CA LEU A 149 4.36 -3.83 -12.84
C LEU A 149 5.19 -4.58 -11.80
N GLN A 150 4.70 -5.73 -11.34
CA GLN A 150 5.18 -6.38 -10.13
C GLN A 150 5.44 -7.87 -10.38
N GLY A 151 6.60 -8.37 -9.98
CA GLY A 151 6.98 -9.78 -10.05
C GLY A 151 8.42 -10.01 -10.52
N PRO A 152 8.94 -11.25 -10.40
CA PRO A 152 10.32 -11.61 -10.76
C PRO A 152 10.81 -11.19 -12.16
N VAL A 153 9.93 -11.07 -13.16
CA VAL A 153 10.32 -10.66 -14.53
C VAL A 153 9.99 -9.19 -14.85
N ALA A 154 9.51 -8.41 -13.86
CA ALA A 154 9.10 -7.02 -14.06
C ALA A 154 10.21 -6.12 -14.63
N GLU A 155 11.43 -6.21 -14.07
CA GLU A 155 12.58 -5.43 -14.58
C GLU A 155 12.89 -5.80 -16.03
N LYS A 156 12.97 -7.10 -16.33
CA LYS A 156 13.27 -7.60 -17.67
C LYS A 156 12.28 -7.07 -18.71
N VAL A 157 10.99 -7.10 -18.39
CA VAL A 157 9.93 -6.64 -19.30
C VAL A 157 10.01 -5.12 -19.46
N LEU A 158 10.02 -4.35 -18.37
CA LEU A 158 9.98 -2.89 -18.44
C LEU A 158 11.24 -2.31 -19.12
N GLN A 159 12.40 -2.95 -18.93
CA GLN A 159 13.65 -2.53 -19.55
C GLN A 159 13.61 -2.57 -21.09
N THR A 160 12.75 -3.39 -21.70
CA THR A 160 12.59 -3.43 -23.17
C THR A 160 11.89 -2.19 -23.73
N LEU A 161 11.20 -1.43 -22.87
CA LEU A 161 10.40 -0.27 -23.26
C LEU A 161 11.11 1.06 -22.99
N THR A 162 12.31 1.06 -22.42
CA THR A 162 13.04 2.28 -22.06
C THR A 162 14.54 2.14 -22.25
N ASN A 163 15.21 3.26 -22.54
CA ASN A 163 16.67 3.35 -22.57
C ASN A 163 17.28 3.63 -21.18
N GLU A 164 16.45 3.99 -20.19
CA GLU A 164 16.91 4.17 -18.81
C GLU A 164 17.35 2.84 -18.21
N ASN A 165 18.48 2.81 -17.49
CA ASN A 165 18.99 1.55 -16.95
C ASN A 165 18.32 1.25 -15.59
N LEU A 166 17.21 0.50 -15.64
CA LEU A 166 16.37 0.21 -14.48
C LEU A 166 17.08 -0.64 -13.41
N SER A 167 18.11 -1.40 -13.79
CA SER A 167 18.91 -2.18 -12.84
C SER A 167 19.69 -1.31 -11.84
N LEU A 168 19.91 -0.03 -12.17
CA LEU A 168 20.55 0.94 -11.28
C LEU A 168 19.60 1.49 -10.22
N LEU A 169 18.29 1.44 -10.47
CA LEU A 169 17.29 1.82 -9.48
C LEU A 169 17.28 0.78 -8.37
N LYS A 170 17.64 1.21 -7.16
CA LYS A 170 17.52 0.43 -5.93
C LYS A 170 16.09 0.55 -5.39
N PRO A 171 15.64 -0.35 -4.48
CA PRO A 171 14.35 -0.19 -3.83
C PRO A 171 14.18 1.21 -3.23
N PHE A 172 13.00 1.81 -3.40
CA PHE A 172 12.70 3.19 -2.99
C PHE A 172 13.58 4.27 -3.65
N THR A 173 14.04 4.02 -4.87
CA THR A 173 14.61 5.05 -5.75
C THR A 173 13.78 5.15 -7.03
N PHE A 174 13.87 6.29 -7.68
CA PHE A 174 13.14 6.58 -8.90
C PHE A 174 13.98 7.42 -9.86
N ALA A 175 13.65 7.33 -11.13
CA ALA A 175 14.08 8.26 -12.17
C ALA A 175 12.83 9.00 -12.68
N ASP A 176 12.96 10.31 -12.86
CA ASP A 176 11.90 11.17 -13.39
C ASP A 176 12.16 11.50 -14.86
N ASP A 177 11.11 11.89 -15.59
CA ASP A 177 11.15 12.21 -17.02
C ASP A 177 11.74 11.07 -17.91
N VAL A 178 11.57 9.82 -17.49
CA VAL A 178 11.99 8.63 -18.23
C VAL A 178 11.05 8.41 -19.41
N GLU A 179 11.61 8.11 -20.58
CA GLU A 179 10.82 7.70 -21.73
C GLU A 179 10.55 6.19 -21.69
N VAL A 180 9.29 5.80 -21.50
CA VAL A 180 8.81 4.41 -21.53
C VAL A 180 7.81 4.27 -22.67
N ALA A 181 8.10 3.44 -23.66
CA ALA A 181 7.26 3.27 -24.86
C ALA A 181 6.88 4.61 -25.54
N ASN A 182 7.82 5.56 -25.59
CA ASN A 182 7.65 6.94 -26.10
C ASN A 182 6.75 7.85 -25.24
N VAL A 183 6.47 7.49 -23.99
CA VAL A 183 5.73 8.32 -23.02
C VAL A 183 6.68 8.75 -21.91
N LYS A 184 6.61 10.03 -21.52
CA LYS A 184 7.36 10.56 -20.37
C LYS A 184 6.69 10.12 -19.06
N ALA A 185 7.46 9.52 -18.17
CA ALA A 185 6.98 8.99 -16.92
C ALA A 185 8.01 9.10 -15.80
N LEU A 186 7.54 9.16 -14.56
CA LEU A 186 8.34 8.83 -13.39
C LEU A 186 8.32 7.31 -13.21
N VAL A 187 9.48 6.69 -13.05
CA VAL A 187 9.62 5.25 -12.84
C VAL A 187 10.30 5.00 -11.50
N SER A 188 9.61 4.35 -10.57
CA SER A 188 10.12 4.04 -9.24
C SER A 188 10.20 2.55 -9.01
N ARG A 189 11.22 2.10 -8.28
CA ARG A 189 11.35 0.70 -7.84
C ARG A 189 10.66 0.52 -6.49
N THR A 190 9.34 0.60 -6.52
CA THR A 190 8.42 0.49 -5.39
C THR A 190 7.31 -0.51 -5.72
N GLY A 191 6.54 -0.92 -4.71
CA GLY A 191 5.52 -1.93 -4.91
C GLY A 191 4.78 -2.32 -3.65
N TYR A 192 3.68 -3.04 -3.86
CA TYR A 192 2.73 -3.43 -2.81
C TYR A 192 2.45 -4.94 -2.84
N THR A 193 3.43 -5.75 -3.23
CA THR A 193 3.23 -7.18 -3.51
C THR A 193 4.15 -8.12 -2.73
N GLY A 194 5.24 -7.59 -2.16
CA GLY A 194 6.33 -8.38 -1.59
C GLY A 194 7.29 -8.98 -2.62
N GLU A 195 7.03 -8.76 -3.91
CA GLU A 195 7.97 -9.01 -5.00
C GLU A 195 8.77 -7.75 -5.33
N ASP A 196 9.75 -7.90 -6.22
CA ASP A 196 10.34 -6.76 -6.92
C ASP A 196 9.39 -6.25 -8.01
N GLY A 197 9.61 -5.02 -8.44
CA GLY A 197 8.72 -4.38 -9.38
C GLY A 197 8.91 -2.87 -9.43
N PHE A 198 8.13 -2.26 -10.31
CA PHE A 198 8.16 -0.84 -10.56
C PHE A 198 6.75 -0.26 -10.52
N GLU A 199 6.67 1.02 -10.16
CA GLU A 199 5.50 1.86 -10.37
C GLU A 199 5.86 2.93 -11.40
N ILE A 200 4.94 3.19 -12.32
CA ILE A 200 5.09 4.09 -13.45
C ILE A 200 4.00 5.15 -13.35
N TYR A 201 4.40 6.40 -13.23
CA TYR A 201 3.50 7.55 -13.13
C TYR A 201 3.59 8.34 -14.43
N CYS A 202 2.45 8.59 -15.07
CA CYS A 202 2.38 9.24 -16.38
C CYS A 202 1.16 10.17 -16.44
N SER A 203 1.05 10.95 -17.50
CA SER A 203 -0.19 11.68 -17.79
C SER A 203 -1.36 10.71 -17.94
N SER A 204 -2.52 11.06 -17.37
CA SER A 204 -3.77 10.31 -17.54
C SER A 204 -4.09 9.98 -19.00
N ALA A 205 -3.73 10.86 -19.93
CA ALA A 205 -3.97 10.67 -21.36
C ALA A 205 -3.14 9.52 -21.98
N ASP A 206 -1.98 9.22 -21.41
CA ASP A 206 -1.03 8.24 -21.95
C ASP A 206 -1.18 6.85 -21.31
N ALA A 207 -1.97 6.74 -20.23
CA ALA A 207 -2.14 5.54 -19.44
C ALA A 207 -2.53 4.31 -20.28
N SER A 208 -3.50 4.47 -21.19
CA SER A 208 -3.95 3.36 -22.03
C SER A 208 -2.90 2.88 -23.01
N HIS A 209 -2.05 3.78 -23.52
CA HIS A 209 -0.96 3.41 -24.42
C HIS A 209 0.11 2.63 -23.66
N LEU A 210 0.55 3.14 -22.51
CA LEU A 210 1.52 2.46 -21.64
C LEU A 210 1.03 1.09 -21.17
N TRP A 211 -0.24 0.99 -20.74
CA TRP A 211 -0.84 -0.27 -20.32
C TRP A 211 -0.74 -1.35 -21.41
N THR A 212 -1.16 -1.01 -22.64
CA THR A 212 -1.09 -1.94 -23.77
C THR A 212 0.35 -2.28 -24.12
N ALA A 213 1.25 -1.30 -24.19
CA ALA A 213 2.66 -1.54 -24.51
C ALA A 213 3.36 -2.47 -23.51
N ILE A 214 3.10 -2.30 -22.20
CA ILE A 214 3.67 -3.16 -21.15
C ILE A 214 3.15 -4.60 -21.26
N LEU A 215 1.85 -4.78 -21.49
CA LEU A 215 1.27 -6.13 -21.65
C LEU A 215 1.76 -6.82 -22.92
N GLU A 216 1.91 -6.09 -24.03
CA GLU A 216 2.45 -6.62 -25.28
C GLU A 216 3.92 -7.05 -25.11
N ALA A 217 4.76 -6.18 -24.54
CA ALA A 217 6.16 -6.50 -24.27
C ALA A 217 6.32 -7.68 -23.29
N GLY A 218 5.39 -7.82 -22.35
CA GLY A 218 5.39 -8.89 -21.34
C GLY A 218 4.71 -10.20 -21.77
N SER A 219 4.11 -10.26 -22.97
CA SER A 219 3.27 -11.40 -23.39
C SER A 219 4.03 -12.73 -23.37
N ASP A 220 5.23 -12.77 -23.94
CA ASP A 220 6.05 -13.99 -24.01
C ASP A 220 6.60 -14.43 -22.64
N GLU A 221 6.73 -13.48 -21.71
CA GLU A 221 7.10 -13.74 -20.31
C GLU A 221 5.88 -14.13 -19.45
N GLY A 222 4.68 -14.06 -20.02
CA GLY A 222 3.41 -14.38 -19.36
C GLY A 222 2.96 -13.34 -18.35
N VAL A 223 3.21 -12.06 -18.61
CA VAL A 223 2.66 -10.94 -17.82
C VAL A 223 1.15 -10.91 -17.98
N LEU A 224 0.42 -10.76 -16.86
CA LEU A 224 -1.03 -10.67 -16.86
C LEU A 224 -1.51 -9.32 -16.30
N PRO A 225 -2.63 -8.75 -16.83
CA PRO A 225 -3.34 -7.71 -16.12
C PRO A 225 -3.94 -8.30 -14.83
N CYS A 226 -3.76 -7.60 -13.71
CA CYS A 226 -4.13 -8.07 -12.39
C CYS A 226 -5.06 -7.06 -11.68
N GLY A 227 -6.09 -7.58 -11.02
CA GLY A 227 -7.08 -6.79 -10.31
C GLY A 227 -6.83 -6.66 -8.81
N LEU A 228 -7.72 -5.91 -8.15
CA LEU A 228 -7.66 -5.62 -6.72
C LEU A 228 -7.70 -6.86 -5.83
N GLY A 229 -8.36 -7.94 -6.25
CA GLY A 229 -8.41 -9.17 -5.47
C GLY A 229 -7.03 -9.82 -5.36
N ALA A 230 -6.26 -9.85 -6.45
CA ALA A 230 -4.87 -10.33 -6.41
C ALA A 230 -4.00 -9.36 -5.61
N ARG A 231 -4.14 -8.04 -5.79
CA ARG A 231 -3.43 -7.01 -5.02
C ARG A 231 -3.58 -7.22 -3.51
N ASP A 232 -4.81 -7.44 -3.04
CA ASP A 232 -5.10 -7.65 -1.61
C ASP A 232 -4.49 -8.96 -1.08
N THR A 233 -4.53 -10.05 -1.85
CA THR A 233 -3.87 -11.30 -1.41
C THR A 233 -2.34 -11.19 -1.38
N LEU A 234 -1.72 -10.46 -2.32
CA LEU A 234 -0.27 -10.31 -2.42
C LEU A 234 0.29 -9.45 -1.28
N ARG A 235 -0.31 -8.26 -1.05
CA ARG A 235 0.08 -7.35 0.04
C ARG A 235 -0.11 -8.00 1.40
N PHE A 236 -1.19 -8.76 1.56
CA PHE A 236 -1.53 -9.44 2.80
C PHE A 236 -0.50 -10.52 3.15
N GLU A 237 -0.11 -11.35 2.18
CA GLU A 237 0.94 -12.34 2.38
C GLU A 237 2.29 -11.70 2.75
N ALA A 238 2.61 -10.55 2.15
CA ALA A 238 3.78 -9.74 2.49
C ALA A 238 3.62 -8.94 3.80
N THR A 239 2.42 -8.97 4.42
CA THR A 239 2.07 -8.22 5.64
C THR A 239 2.26 -6.71 5.49
N LEU A 240 1.89 -6.17 4.33
CA LEU A 240 1.77 -4.75 4.08
C LEU A 240 0.40 -4.26 4.56
N ALA A 241 0.39 -3.17 5.32
CA ALA A 241 -0.81 -2.60 5.91
C ALA A 241 -1.73 -2.01 4.83
N LEU A 242 -3.05 -2.14 5.03
CA LEU A 242 -4.06 -1.43 4.23
C LEU A 242 -4.80 -0.44 5.13
N TYR A 243 -4.85 0.83 4.73
CA TYR A 243 -5.65 1.83 5.43
C TYR A 243 -7.13 1.45 5.46
N GLY A 244 -7.77 1.65 6.61
CA GLY A 244 -9.12 1.16 6.92
C GLY A 244 -9.15 -0.24 7.51
N GLN A 245 -8.02 -0.97 7.54
CA GLN A 245 -7.90 -2.29 8.15
C GLN A 245 -6.81 -2.32 9.22
N GLU A 246 -5.53 -2.34 8.81
CA GLU A 246 -4.40 -2.34 9.75
C GLU A 246 -4.07 -0.95 10.28
N LEU A 247 -4.47 0.10 9.56
CA LEU A 247 -4.26 1.49 9.92
C LEU A 247 -5.61 2.22 9.90
N SER A 248 -5.85 3.08 10.89
CA SER A 248 -7.04 3.93 10.94
C SER A 248 -6.81 5.05 11.96
N LYS A 249 -7.80 5.94 12.10
CA LYS A 249 -7.81 6.95 13.18
C LYS A 249 -7.70 6.34 14.59
N ASP A 250 -8.06 5.07 14.77
CA ASP A 250 -8.06 4.40 16.08
C ASP A 250 -6.91 3.39 16.22
N ILE A 251 -6.00 3.31 15.24
CA ILE A 251 -4.85 2.39 15.24
C ILE A 251 -3.57 3.16 14.93
N THR A 252 -2.59 3.06 15.82
CA THR A 252 -1.32 3.78 15.65
C THR A 252 -0.35 3.01 14.72
N PRO A 253 0.62 3.71 14.09
CA PRO A 253 1.70 3.06 13.35
C PRO A 253 2.51 2.04 14.16
N ILE A 254 2.62 2.21 15.49
CA ILE A 254 3.35 1.27 16.35
C ILE A 254 2.56 -0.03 16.52
N GLU A 255 1.25 0.07 16.79
CA GLU A 255 0.34 -1.07 16.89
C GLU A 255 0.31 -1.88 15.58
N ALA A 256 0.28 -1.18 14.44
CA ALA A 256 0.26 -1.75 13.09
C ALA A 256 1.62 -2.32 12.61
N ARG A 257 2.66 -2.30 13.47
CA ARG A 257 4.03 -2.78 13.16
C ARG A 257 4.75 -2.06 12.03
N ILE A 258 4.33 -0.83 11.73
CA ILE A 258 5.06 0.08 10.83
C ILE A 258 5.93 1.09 11.59
N GLY A 259 6.25 0.81 12.86
CA GLY A 259 7.12 1.66 13.69
C GLY A 259 8.53 1.92 13.14
N PHE A 260 8.97 1.18 12.11
CA PHE A 260 10.19 1.51 11.36
C PHE A 260 10.09 2.86 10.65
N ALA A 261 8.88 3.29 10.29
CA ALA A 261 8.57 4.56 9.63
C ALA A 261 8.33 5.71 10.62
N VAL A 262 8.36 5.46 11.93
CA VAL A 262 8.20 6.49 12.96
C VAL A 262 9.58 6.86 13.51
N LYS A 263 9.99 8.13 13.39
CA LYS A 263 11.29 8.64 13.85
C LYS A 263 11.10 9.56 15.04
N THR A 264 10.97 8.95 16.22
CA THR A 264 10.71 9.63 17.51
C THR A 264 11.85 10.52 17.99
N ASN A 265 13.01 10.47 17.33
CA ASN A 265 14.17 11.33 17.56
C ASN A 265 14.09 12.69 16.84
N LYS A 266 13.12 12.90 15.93
CA LYS A 266 12.84 14.23 15.35
C LYS A 266 12.42 15.21 16.43
N ASP A 267 12.65 16.51 16.24
CA ASP A 267 12.33 17.54 17.24
C ASP A 267 10.84 17.58 17.57
N SER A 268 9.97 17.61 16.56
CA SER A 268 8.51 17.57 16.71
C SER A 268 7.84 17.02 15.45
N PHE A 269 6.71 16.33 15.62
CA PHE A 269 5.73 15.99 14.59
C PHE A 269 4.40 15.65 15.26
N ILE A 270 3.31 15.72 14.52
CA ILE A 270 1.95 15.48 15.06
C ILE A 270 1.84 14.04 15.58
N GLY A 271 1.38 13.88 16.83
CA GLY A 271 1.25 12.58 17.50
C GLY A 271 2.56 12.00 18.07
N LYS A 272 3.67 12.75 18.04
CA LYS A 272 5.00 12.27 18.50
C LYS A 272 4.99 11.71 19.91
N GLU A 273 4.36 12.39 20.86
CA GLU A 273 4.44 12.02 22.29
C GLU A 273 3.84 10.63 22.53
N VAL A 274 2.64 10.36 22.02
CA VAL A 274 1.99 9.04 22.12
C VAL A 274 2.83 7.96 21.45
N LEU A 275 3.33 8.22 20.24
CA LEU A 275 4.10 7.24 19.48
C LEU A 275 5.48 6.96 20.10
N LYS A 276 6.07 7.96 20.76
CA LYS A 276 7.31 7.80 21.53
C LYS A 276 7.07 6.94 22.76
N GLU A 277 6.02 7.22 23.53
CA GLU A 277 5.64 6.40 24.69
C GLU A 277 5.41 4.93 24.28
N GLN A 278 4.62 4.70 23.23
CA GLN A 278 4.38 3.35 22.71
C GLN A 278 5.65 2.63 22.23
N ARG A 279 6.65 3.37 21.72
CA ARG A 279 7.92 2.78 21.32
C ARG A 279 8.79 2.40 22.51
N GLU A 280 8.78 3.21 23.57
CA GLU A 280 9.61 3.04 24.76
C GLU A 280 9.03 2.00 25.73
N SER A 281 7.71 2.01 25.89
CA SER A 281 7.00 1.19 26.89
C SER A 281 6.19 0.04 26.28
N GLY A 282 6.05 0.02 24.96
CA GLY A 282 5.22 -0.94 24.21
C GLY A 282 3.81 -0.41 23.99
N ALA A 283 3.25 -0.68 22.81
CA ALA A 283 1.86 -0.36 22.51
C ALA A 283 0.89 -1.35 23.21
N PRO A 284 -0.32 -0.90 23.59
CA PRO A 284 -1.28 -1.75 24.30
C PRO A 284 -1.84 -2.88 23.43
N ARG A 285 -1.83 -2.71 22.10
CA ARG A 285 -2.21 -3.71 21.12
C ARG A 285 -1.09 -3.95 20.12
N LYS A 286 -1.14 -5.08 19.43
CA LYS A 286 -0.14 -5.48 18.45
C LYS A 286 -0.77 -6.25 17.30
N LEU A 287 -0.41 -5.86 16.08
CA LEU A 287 -0.80 -6.58 14.88
C LEU A 287 -0.02 -7.91 14.78
N VAL A 288 -0.72 -9.03 14.75
CA VAL A 288 -0.14 -10.37 14.63
C VAL A 288 -0.72 -11.14 13.45
N GLY A 289 0.00 -12.15 12.97
CA GLY A 289 -0.56 -13.13 12.06
C GLY A 289 -1.28 -14.23 12.83
N ILE A 290 -2.39 -14.72 12.30
CA ILE A 290 -3.12 -15.89 12.80
C ILE A 290 -3.29 -16.92 11.68
N GLU A 291 -3.21 -18.20 12.02
CA GLU A 291 -3.51 -19.34 11.15
C GLU A 291 -4.68 -20.13 11.75
N MET A 292 -5.75 -20.34 10.98
CA MET A 292 -6.90 -21.11 11.46
C MET A 292 -6.52 -22.59 11.65
N ILE A 293 -6.86 -23.15 12.81
CA ILE A 293 -6.76 -24.59 13.10
C ILE A 293 -8.03 -25.27 12.62
N ASP A 294 -9.18 -24.70 12.96
CA ASP A 294 -10.48 -25.17 12.51
C ASP A 294 -10.80 -24.70 11.10
N LYS A 295 -11.74 -25.40 10.45
CA LYS A 295 -12.22 -25.02 9.11
C LYS A 295 -13.05 -23.74 9.16
N GLY A 296 -12.43 -22.63 8.80
CA GLY A 296 -13.06 -21.34 8.57
C GLY A 296 -12.10 -20.38 7.88
N ILE A 297 -12.63 -19.32 7.27
CA ILE A 297 -11.82 -18.23 6.71
C ILE A 297 -12.07 -16.99 7.56
N PRO A 298 -11.03 -16.40 8.18
CA PRO A 298 -11.19 -15.17 8.94
C PRO A 298 -11.54 -14.03 7.98
N ARG A 299 -12.25 -13.00 8.45
CA ARG A 299 -12.63 -11.82 7.68
C ARG A 299 -12.47 -10.58 8.56
N HIS A 300 -12.25 -9.43 7.92
CA HIS A 300 -12.20 -8.14 8.58
C HIS A 300 -13.36 -7.95 9.57
N GLY A 301 -13.07 -7.45 10.76
CA GLY A 301 -14.03 -7.15 11.82
C GLY A 301 -14.45 -8.33 12.68
N TYR A 302 -14.04 -9.57 12.37
CA TYR A 302 -14.33 -10.70 13.26
C TYR A 302 -13.59 -10.56 14.58
N GLU A 303 -14.33 -10.68 15.67
CA GLU A 303 -13.80 -10.63 17.03
C GLU A 303 -12.88 -11.82 17.30
N VAL A 304 -11.84 -11.58 18.09
CA VAL A 304 -10.88 -12.60 18.54
C VAL A 304 -10.96 -12.71 20.05
N PHE A 305 -11.02 -13.95 20.55
CA PHE A 305 -11.20 -14.28 21.95
C PHE A 305 -10.04 -15.13 22.49
N ALA A 306 -9.77 -14.97 23.78
CA ALA A 306 -9.09 -15.95 24.61
C ALA A 306 -10.07 -16.36 25.71
N ASP A 307 -10.49 -17.62 25.69
CA ASP A 307 -11.59 -18.13 26.51
C ASP A 307 -12.87 -17.28 26.31
N GLU A 308 -13.33 -16.56 27.35
CA GLU A 308 -14.51 -15.68 27.28
C GLU A 308 -14.17 -14.21 27.05
N GLU A 309 -12.90 -13.82 27.10
CA GLU A 309 -12.46 -12.44 26.93
C GLU A 309 -12.27 -12.11 25.45
N GLN A 310 -12.88 -11.01 25.01
CA GLN A 310 -12.59 -10.44 23.69
C GLN A 310 -11.26 -9.68 23.76
N ILE A 311 -10.25 -10.20 23.07
CA ILE A 311 -8.87 -9.69 23.13
C ILE A 311 -8.48 -8.87 21.90
N GLY A 312 -9.36 -8.74 20.91
CA GLY A 312 -9.08 -8.00 19.70
C GLY A 312 -10.01 -8.35 18.54
N PHE A 313 -9.53 -8.11 17.32
CA PHE A 313 -10.27 -8.36 16.10
C PHE A 313 -9.35 -8.63 14.90
N VAL A 314 -9.88 -9.32 13.90
CA VAL A 314 -9.24 -9.57 12.61
C VAL A 314 -9.27 -8.28 11.79
N THR A 315 -8.11 -7.79 11.36
CA THR A 315 -7.97 -6.63 10.48
C THR A 315 -8.07 -7.04 9.01
N THR A 316 -7.35 -8.10 8.61
CA THR A 316 -7.42 -8.71 7.27
C THR A 316 -7.55 -10.21 7.39
N GLY A 317 -8.37 -10.86 6.56
CA GLY A 317 -8.47 -12.32 6.59
C GLY A 317 -8.89 -12.92 5.26
N THR A 318 -8.11 -13.89 4.78
CA THR A 318 -8.41 -14.61 3.55
C THR A 318 -7.71 -15.98 3.44
N GLN A 319 -7.99 -16.69 2.35
CA GLN A 319 -7.21 -17.84 1.96
C GLN A 319 -5.98 -17.36 1.19
N SER A 320 -4.77 -17.70 1.66
CA SER A 320 -3.52 -17.40 0.96
C SER A 320 -3.37 -18.33 -0.26
N PRO A 321 -3.26 -17.80 -1.49
CA PRO A 321 -3.02 -18.61 -2.67
C PRO A 321 -1.67 -19.34 -2.62
N THR A 322 -0.61 -18.67 -2.16
CA THR A 322 0.75 -19.23 -2.09
C THR A 322 0.84 -20.36 -1.07
N LEU A 323 0.35 -20.14 0.16
CA LEU A 323 0.50 -21.08 1.26
C LEU A 323 -0.62 -22.13 1.31
N LYS A 324 -1.74 -21.89 0.61
CA LYS A 324 -2.95 -22.72 0.64
C LYS A 324 -3.51 -22.89 2.06
N LYS A 325 -3.39 -21.83 2.87
CA LYS A 325 -3.83 -21.76 4.26
C LYS A 325 -4.88 -20.67 4.47
N ASN A 326 -5.74 -20.86 5.46
CA ASN A 326 -6.65 -19.82 5.93
C ASN A 326 -5.94 -19.05 7.03
N ILE A 327 -5.57 -17.81 6.74
CA ILE A 327 -4.75 -16.96 7.61
C ILE A 327 -5.37 -15.57 7.70
N GLY A 328 -4.99 -14.82 8.73
CA GLY A 328 -5.42 -13.44 8.92
C GLY A 328 -4.39 -12.61 9.66
N LEU A 329 -4.51 -11.29 9.55
CA LEU A 329 -3.90 -10.34 10.45
C LEU A 329 -4.94 -9.96 11.50
N ALA A 330 -4.52 -9.85 12.75
CA ALA A 330 -5.39 -9.47 13.85
C ALA A 330 -4.68 -8.48 14.76
N LEU A 331 -5.40 -7.45 15.19
CA LEU A 331 -4.94 -6.51 16.20
C LEU A 331 -5.41 -7.03 17.56
N LEU A 332 -4.48 -7.52 18.36
CA LEU A 332 -4.77 -8.13 19.67
C LEU A 332 -4.14 -7.31 20.80
N SER A 333 -4.72 -7.38 22.00
CA SER A 333 -4.07 -6.94 23.23
C SER A 333 -2.67 -7.56 23.35
N ALA A 334 -1.67 -6.75 23.72
CA ALA A 334 -0.26 -7.11 23.58
C ALA A 334 0.13 -8.38 24.36
N GLU A 335 -0.51 -8.64 25.50
CA GLU A 335 -0.29 -9.81 26.35
C GLU A 335 -0.77 -11.14 25.73
N TYR A 336 -1.54 -11.09 24.63
CA TYR A 336 -2.05 -12.25 23.88
C TYR A 336 -1.30 -12.46 22.54
N SER A 337 -0.20 -11.73 22.32
CA SER A 337 0.47 -11.66 21.02
C SER A 337 1.62 -12.64 20.83
N GLU A 338 1.89 -13.56 21.78
CA GLU A 338 3.00 -14.50 21.64
C GLU A 338 2.78 -15.57 20.55
N LEU A 339 3.86 -15.94 19.86
CA LEU A 339 3.82 -16.97 18.83
C LEU A 339 3.39 -18.32 19.40
N GLY A 340 2.50 -19.00 18.68
CA GLY A 340 1.99 -20.30 19.06
C GLY A 340 0.78 -20.26 20.00
N ARG A 341 0.40 -19.10 20.55
CA ARG A 341 -0.79 -18.97 21.38
C ARG A 341 -2.05 -19.36 20.60
N GLU A 342 -2.87 -20.24 21.17
CA GLU A 342 -4.21 -20.53 20.64
C GLU A 342 -5.17 -19.38 20.98
N VAL A 343 -5.99 -19.00 20.00
CA VAL A 343 -7.05 -17.99 20.12
C VAL A 343 -8.29 -18.49 19.39
N GLU A 344 -9.44 -17.87 19.63
CA GLU A 344 -10.68 -18.20 18.94
C GLU A 344 -11.20 -17.02 18.11
N VAL A 345 -11.51 -17.26 16.84
CA VAL A 345 -12.09 -16.24 15.95
C VAL A 345 -13.60 -16.46 15.84
N GLN A 346 -14.39 -15.42 16.08
CA GLN A 346 -15.84 -15.46 15.92
C GLN A 346 -16.23 -15.46 14.44
N VAL A 347 -16.46 -16.65 13.88
CA VAL A 347 -16.89 -16.82 12.49
C VAL A 347 -18.40 -17.07 12.47
N ARG A 348 -19.15 -16.03 12.13
CA ARG A 348 -20.63 -16.04 12.15
C ARG A 348 -21.15 -16.38 13.54
N LYS A 349 -21.66 -17.60 13.74
CA LYS A 349 -22.26 -18.07 15.00
C LYS A 349 -21.35 -19.01 15.80
N LYS A 350 -20.11 -19.23 15.37
CA LYS A 350 -19.18 -20.18 15.99
C LYS A 350 -17.84 -19.52 16.27
N ARG A 351 -17.28 -19.82 17.44
CA ARG A 351 -15.87 -19.60 17.74
C ARG A 351 -15.06 -20.74 17.13
N LEU A 352 -14.07 -20.40 16.32
CA LEU A 352 -13.20 -21.34 15.62
C LEU A 352 -11.76 -21.12 16.07
N LYS A 353 -11.04 -22.20 16.36
CA LYS A 353 -9.66 -22.12 16.82
C LYS A 353 -8.72 -21.61 15.73
N ALA A 354 -7.80 -20.76 16.14
CA ALA A 354 -6.65 -20.30 15.39
C ALA A 354 -5.42 -20.26 16.30
N LYS A 355 -4.24 -20.08 15.72
CA LYS A 355 -3.00 -19.87 16.46
C LYS A 355 -2.27 -18.63 15.95
N VAL A 356 -1.61 -17.92 16.84
CA VAL A 356 -0.72 -16.81 16.48
C VAL A 356 0.53 -17.37 15.78
N VAL A 357 0.88 -16.82 14.62
CA VAL A 357 2.01 -17.26 13.78
C VAL A 357 2.91 -16.09 13.39
N SER A 358 4.14 -16.41 12.96
CA SER A 358 5.11 -15.41 12.52
C SER A 358 4.67 -14.73 11.23
N THR A 359 4.91 -13.42 11.15
CA THR A 359 4.76 -12.62 9.93
C THR A 359 6.12 -12.05 9.47
N PRO A 360 6.30 -11.75 8.17
CA PRO A 360 5.31 -11.90 7.10
C PRO A 360 5.03 -13.37 6.76
N PHE A 361 3.86 -13.65 6.20
CA PHE A 361 3.48 -15.01 5.80
C PHE A 361 4.30 -15.50 4.61
N TYR A 362 4.68 -14.57 3.74
CA TYR A 362 5.52 -14.77 2.59
C TYR A 362 6.67 -13.78 2.60
N LYS A 363 7.86 -14.24 2.21
CA LYS A 363 9.01 -13.40 1.94
C LYS A 363 9.74 -13.98 0.75
N ARG A 364 9.97 -13.16 -0.28
CA ARG A 364 10.75 -13.57 -1.46
C ARG A 364 12.13 -14.07 -1.03
N SER A 365 12.58 -15.15 -1.66
CA SER A 365 13.99 -15.56 -1.61
C SER A 365 14.85 -14.46 -2.24
N LYS A 366 15.99 -14.15 -1.63
CA LYS A 366 16.89 -13.09 -2.12
C LYS A 366 17.56 -13.47 -3.42
#